data_AF-A0A1G5XV21-F1
#
_entry.id   AF-A0A1G5XV21-F1
#
_cell.length_a   1.000
_cell.length_b   1.000
_cell.length_c   1.000
_cell.angle_alpha   90.00
_cell.angle_beta   90.00
_cell.angle_gamma   90.00
#
_symmetry.space_group_name_H-M   'P 1'
#
loop_
_entity.id
_entity.type
_entity.pdbx_description
1 polymer ?
#
loop_
_entity_poly.entity_id
_entity_poly.type
_entity_poly.pdbx_seq_one_letter_code
_entity_poly.pdbx_strand_id
1 'polypeptide(L)'
;MEKKLFLYILLLLVFLSATLGVVSASENITESTSEILGVGENIIFEDEVLSASADVNEELNDEVLSAAAENDDVLSAGEGSFNELQLLINRGSGTINLDKNYRYQPGDIKTGIVISKSIIINGNNFTIDGMNQAKIFKINSNGVTLKDLNIVNGYSENDAYGGAVTWAGHNGIIENS
;
A
#
# COMPACT_ATOMS: atom_id res chain seq x y z
N MET A 1 34.40 21.79 41.18
CA MET A 1 33.79 20.65 40.45
C MET A 1 32.29 20.51 40.76
N GLU A 2 31.87 20.84 41.99
CA GLU A 2 30.51 20.61 42.49
C GLU A 2 29.41 21.44 41.82
N LYS A 3 29.68 22.68 41.41
CA LYS A 3 28.68 23.54 40.74
C LYS A 3 28.25 23.00 39.37
N LYS A 4 29.18 22.36 38.63
CA LYS A 4 28.89 21.72 37.34
C LYS A 4 28.10 20.43 37.55
N LEU A 5 28.44 19.66 38.59
CA LEU A 5 27.72 18.44 38.96
C LEU A 5 26.26 18.76 39.37
N PHE A 6 26.05 19.83 40.15
CA PHE A 6 24.72 20.31 40.52
C PHE A 6 23.90 20.74 39.30
N LEU A 7 24.52 21.43 38.33
CA LEU A 7 23.86 21.87 37.11
C LEU A 7 23.44 20.67 36.22
N TYR A 8 24.26 19.62 36.14
CA TYR A 8 23.90 18.39 35.41
C TYR A 8 22.75 17.64 36.09
N ILE A 9 22.73 17.57 37.42
CA ILE A 9 21.63 16.94 38.18
C ILE A 9 20.32 17.71 37.97
N LEU A 10 20.37 19.05 37.99
CA LEU A 10 19.20 19.89 37.74
C LEU A 10 18.67 19.70 36.31
N LEU A 11 19.57 19.60 35.32
CA LEU A 11 19.21 19.40 33.92
C LEU A 11 18.61 18.01 33.68
N LEU A 12 19.12 16.96 34.34
CA LEU A 12 18.56 15.60 34.32
C LEU A 12 17.12 15.54 34.87
N LEU A 13 16.84 16.26 35.97
CA LEU A 13 15.51 16.29 36.60
C LEU A 13 14.44 16.93 35.70
N VAL A 14 14.81 17.93 34.90
CA VAL A 14 13.88 18.59 33.96
C VAL A 14 13.44 17.66 32.82
N PHE A 15 14.30 16.73 32.39
CA PHE A 15 13.93 15.74 31.36
C PHE A 15 13.03 14.61 31.89
N LEU A 16 13.01 14.37 33.20
CA LEU A 16 12.25 13.26 33.79
C LEU A 16 10.76 13.59 34.02
N SER A 17 10.37 14.86 34.00
CA SER A 17 8.98 15.28 34.27
C SER A 17 8.09 15.34 33.01
N ALA A 18 8.60 15.04 31.82
CA ALA A 18 7.88 15.22 30.56
C ALA A 18 7.05 14.01 30.08
N THR A 19 6.87 12.96 30.89
CA THR A 19 6.05 11.79 30.49
C THR A 19 4.84 11.61 31.41
N LEU A 20 3.84 12.47 31.26
CA LEU A 20 2.46 12.15 31.64
C LEU A 20 1.56 12.38 30.42
N GLY A 21 1.58 11.39 29.51
CA GLY A 21 0.61 11.28 28.43
C GLY A 21 -0.65 10.56 28.93
N VAL A 22 -1.81 11.06 28.53
CA VAL A 22 -3.16 10.74 29.01
C VAL A 22 -3.53 9.26 28.82
N VAL A 23 -4.17 8.64 29.83
CA VAL A 23 -4.89 7.36 29.69
C VAL A 23 -6.20 7.61 28.93
N SER A 24 -6.34 7.02 27.74
CA SER A 24 -7.63 6.87 27.08
C SER A 24 -8.27 5.55 27.52
N ALA A 25 -9.43 5.62 28.17
CA ALA A 25 -10.29 4.45 28.34
C ALA A 25 -10.91 4.12 26.97
N SER A 26 -10.69 2.91 26.47
CA SER A 26 -11.52 2.33 25.41
C SER A 26 -12.73 1.72 26.11
N GLU A 27 -13.94 2.19 25.81
CA GLU A 27 -15.15 1.47 26.17
C GLU A 27 -15.12 0.10 25.47
N ASN A 28 -15.24 -0.94 26.27
CA ASN A 28 -15.42 -2.32 25.82
C ASN A 28 -16.90 -2.54 25.55
N ILE A 29 -17.32 -2.53 24.29
CA ILE A 29 -18.61 -3.11 23.90
C ILE A 29 -18.34 -4.51 23.36
N THR A 30 -18.61 -5.49 24.22
CA THR A 30 -18.69 -6.91 23.94
C THR A 30 -19.71 -7.17 22.82
N GLU A 31 -19.22 -7.83 21.77
CA GLU A 31 -19.84 -8.91 20.99
C GLU A 31 -21.37 -8.84 20.76
N SER A 32 -21.75 -8.63 19.49
CA SER A 32 -22.98 -9.22 18.97
C SER A 32 -22.59 -10.30 17.97
N THR A 33 -22.94 -11.51 18.36
CA THR A 33 -22.72 -12.78 17.69
C THR A 33 -23.37 -12.83 16.31
N SER A 34 -22.68 -13.51 15.40
CA SER A 34 -23.17 -13.98 14.12
C SER A 34 -24.47 -14.76 14.24
N GLU A 35 -25.53 -14.29 13.60
CA GLU A 35 -26.65 -15.13 13.14
C GLU A 35 -26.94 -14.80 11.67
N ILE A 36 -26.38 -15.61 10.77
CA ILE A 36 -26.90 -15.82 9.41
C ILE A 36 -27.72 -17.11 9.47
N LEU A 37 -29.05 -16.99 9.45
CA LEU A 37 -30.06 -17.98 9.03
C LEU A 37 -31.38 -17.18 8.94
N GLY A 38 -32.18 -17.06 7.88
CA GLY A 38 -32.26 -17.65 6.55
C GLY A 38 -33.65 -17.28 5.99
N VAL A 39 -33.85 -17.57 4.70
CA VAL A 39 -35.15 -17.62 3.97
C VAL A 39 -35.65 -16.34 3.29
N GLY A 40 -35.75 -16.43 1.96
CA GLY A 40 -36.59 -15.59 1.08
C GLY A 40 -35.77 -15.03 -0.08
N GLU A 41 -36.00 -15.31 -1.35
CA GLU A 41 -37.00 -16.09 -2.07
C GLU A 41 -36.37 -16.45 -3.42
N ASN A 42 -36.44 -17.71 -3.83
CA ASN A 42 -36.19 -18.11 -5.21
C ASN A 42 -37.51 -17.94 -5.97
N ILE A 43 -37.66 -16.83 -6.68
CA ILE A 43 -38.77 -16.63 -7.62
C ILE A 43 -38.16 -16.44 -9.00
N ILE A 44 -37.97 -17.56 -9.70
CA ILE A 44 -37.95 -17.58 -11.16
C ILE A 44 -39.36 -18.01 -11.56
N PHE A 45 -40.16 -17.06 -12.03
CA PHE A 45 -41.40 -17.38 -12.73
C PHE A 45 -41.02 -17.82 -14.14
N GLU A 46 -41.06 -19.13 -14.38
CA GLU A 46 -41.31 -19.66 -15.73
C GLU A 46 -42.82 -19.58 -15.97
N ASP A 47 -43.26 -18.77 -16.93
CA ASP A 47 -44.55 -18.99 -17.58
C ASP A 47 -44.62 -18.44 -19.02
N GLU A 48 -45.04 -19.36 -19.87
CA GLU A 48 -45.75 -19.29 -21.15
C GLU A 48 -45.27 -18.44 -22.37
N VAL A 49 -44.61 -19.16 -23.28
CA VAL A 49 -44.88 -19.29 -24.74
C VAL A 49 -45.65 -18.16 -25.45
N LEU A 50 -45.05 -17.57 -26.49
CA LEU A 50 -45.80 -17.18 -27.69
C LEU A 50 -45.04 -17.57 -28.97
N SER A 51 -45.65 -18.47 -29.72
CA SER A 51 -45.22 -19.02 -31.00
C SER A 51 -45.40 -18.02 -32.16
N ALA A 52 -44.42 -17.95 -33.06
CA ALA A 52 -44.68 -17.72 -34.47
C ALA A 52 -43.57 -18.34 -35.33
N SER A 53 -43.97 -19.30 -36.15
CA SER A 53 -43.17 -20.04 -37.12
C SER A 53 -42.82 -19.21 -38.35
N ALA A 54 -41.56 -19.23 -38.79
CA ALA A 54 -41.18 -19.13 -40.19
C ALA A 54 -39.76 -19.66 -40.39
N ASP A 55 -39.69 -20.79 -41.08
CA ASP A 55 -38.50 -21.40 -41.67
C ASP A 55 -37.95 -20.49 -42.78
N VAL A 56 -36.73 -19.96 -42.60
CA VAL A 56 -35.90 -19.44 -43.70
C VAL A 56 -34.44 -19.77 -43.37
N ASN A 57 -33.92 -20.79 -44.04
CA ASN A 57 -32.50 -20.91 -44.34
C ASN A 57 -32.06 -19.71 -45.18
N GLU A 58 -31.27 -18.81 -44.62
CA GLU A 58 -30.32 -18.00 -45.40
C GLU A 58 -28.96 -17.99 -44.71
N GLU A 59 -28.06 -18.75 -45.33
CA GLU A 59 -26.62 -18.66 -45.19
C GLU A 59 -26.18 -17.25 -45.61
N LEU A 60 -25.92 -16.37 -44.64
CA LEU A 60 -25.45 -15.00 -44.88
C LEU A 60 -24.31 -14.63 -43.92
N ASN A 61 -23.11 -14.78 -44.48
CA ASN A 61 -21.97 -13.85 -44.43
C ASN A 61 -21.22 -13.70 -43.09
N ASP A 62 -20.08 -14.39 -43.10
CA ASP A 62 -18.89 -14.26 -42.25
C ASP A 62 -18.25 -12.87 -42.37
N GLU A 63 -18.91 -11.81 -41.89
CA GLU A 63 -18.27 -10.50 -41.66
C GLU A 63 -19.16 -9.55 -40.82
N VAL A 64 -19.20 -9.71 -39.49
CA VAL A 64 -19.62 -8.61 -38.59
C VAL A 64 -18.58 -8.44 -37.50
N LEU A 65 -17.63 -7.58 -37.84
CA LEU A 65 -16.91 -6.63 -36.99
C LEU A 65 -16.81 -6.99 -35.51
N SER A 66 -15.58 -7.32 -35.11
CA SER A 66 -15.03 -7.13 -33.78
C SER A 66 -15.31 -5.71 -33.25
N ALA A 67 -16.44 -5.56 -32.56
CA ALA A 67 -16.73 -4.42 -31.71
C ALA A 67 -17.17 -4.91 -30.33
N ALA A 68 -16.43 -5.88 -29.77
CA ALA A 68 -16.30 -5.97 -28.33
C ALA A 68 -15.32 -4.86 -27.93
N ALA A 69 -15.85 -3.66 -27.78
CA ALA A 69 -15.17 -2.61 -27.03
C ALA A 69 -14.79 -3.21 -25.68
N GLU A 70 -13.50 -3.12 -25.38
CA GLU A 70 -12.87 -3.54 -24.15
C GLU A 70 -13.59 -2.92 -22.96
N ASN A 71 -14.47 -3.69 -22.34
CA ASN A 71 -14.87 -3.45 -20.96
C ASN A 71 -14.00 -4.33 -20.08
N ASP A 72 -12.69 -4.26 -20.26
CA ASP A 72 -11.72 -4.69 -19.25
C ASP A 72 -11.65 -3.59 -18.18
N ASP A 73 -12.80 -3.28 -17.57
CA ASP A 73 -12.85 -2.69 -16.24
C ASP A 73 -12.49 -3.81 -15.25
N VAL A 74 -11.30 -4.39 -15.43
CA VAL A 74 -10.54 -4.94 -14.32
C VAL A 74 -10.41 -3.76 -13.40
N LEU A 75 -11.22 -3.77 -12.34
CA LEU A 75 -11.10 -2.93 -11.18
C LEU A 75 -9.63 -2.92 -10.77
N SER A 76 -8.84 -2.00 -11.35
CA SER A 76 -7.48 -1.77 -10.91
C SER A 76 -7.66 -1.42 -9.46
N ALA A 77 -7.17 -2.27 -8.56
CA ALA A 77 -7.02 -1.89 -7.18
C ALA A 77 -6.33 -0.53 -7.22
N GLY A 78 -7.05 0.53 -6.84
CA GLY A 78 -6.58 1.89 -7.06
C GLY A 78 -5.17 2.07 -6.48
N GLU A 79 -4.43 3.03 -7.03
CA GLU A 79 -3.06 3.26 -6.58
C GLU A 79 -3.02 3.69 -5.11
N GLY A 80 -2.11 3.11 -4.33
CA GLY A 80 -1.87 3.51 -2.94
C GLY A 80 -0.98 4.74 -2.82
N SER A 81 -1.02 5.40 -1.67
CA SER A 81 -0.11 6.49 -1.26
C SER A 81 1.18 5.97 -0.62
N PHE A 82 2.18 6.83 -0.46
CA PHE A 82 3.38 6.45 0.31
C PHE A 82 3.06 6.22 1.77
N ASN A 83 2.13 6.98 2.36
CA ASN A 83 1.68 6.76 3.73
C ASN A 83 1.04 5.37 3.92
N GLU A 84 0.25 4.90 2.96
CA GLU A 84 -0.32 3.54 3.00
C GLU A 84 0.77 2.46 2.89
N LEU A 85 1.74 2.63 1.98
CA LEU A 85 2.87 1.70 1.87
C LEU A 85 3.73 1.71 3.15
N GLN A 86 3.93 2.88 3.76
CA GLN A 86 4.61 3.01 5.04
C GLN A 86 3.89 2.22 6.15
N LEU A 87 2.56 2.29 6.21
CA LEU A 87 1.76 1.51 7.18
C LEU A 87 1.87 0.00 6.91
N LEU A 88 1.82 -0.42 5.64
CA LEU A 88 2.00 -1.81 5.25
C LEU A 88 3.38 -2.33 5.71
N ILE A 89 4.45 -1.56 5.44
CA ILE A 89 5.81 -1.89 5.86
C ILE A 89 5.92 -1.93 7.38
N ASN A 90 5.33 -0.97 8.09
CA ASN A 90 5.39 -0.93 9.55
C ASN A 90 4.72 -2.15 10.19
N ARG A 91 3.59 -2.62 9.64
CA ARG A 91 2.83 -3.76 10.15
C ARG A 91 3.40 -5.12 9.71
N GLY A 92 3.93 -5.21 8.49
CA GLY A 92 4.42 -6.47 7.92
C GLY A 92 5.73 -6.96 8.54
N SER A 93 6.09 -8.21 8.26
CA SER A 93 7.36 -8.83 8.67
C SER A 93 7.76 -9.88 7.65
N GLY A 94 9.04 -10.28 7.62
CA GLY A 94 9.53 -11.27 6.66
C GLY A 94 9.46 -10.74 5.22
N THR A 95 8.46 -11.17 4.46
CA THR A 95 8.20 -10.72 3.08
C THR A 95 6.88 -9.98 2.99
N ILE A 96 6.91 -8.78 2.43
CA ILE A 96 5.73 -8.02 2.02
C ILE A 96 5.61 -8.14 0.51
N ASN A 97 4.45 -8.62 0.04
CA ASN A 97 4.12 -8.67 -1.37
C ASN A 97 3.23 -7.46 -1.69
N LEU A 98 3.64 -6.64 -2.66
CA LEU A 98 2.79 -5.56 -3.15
C LEU A 98 1.67 -6.15 -4.00
N ASP A 99 0.48 -5.60 -3.87
CA ASP A 99 -0.74 -6.00 -4.58
C ASP A 99 -1.29 -4.91 -5.51
N LYS A 100 -0.61 -3.77 -5.56
CA LYS A 100 -0.96 -2.60 -6.37
C LYS A 100 0.24 -1.66 -6.53
N ASN A 101 0.08 -0.70 -7.43
CA ASN A 101 1.01 0.42 -7.57
C ASN A 101 0.88 1.40 -6.39
N TYR A 102 1.97 2.09 -6.08
CA TYR A 102 2.01 3.16 -5.10
C TYR A 102 2.56 4.43 -5.74
N ARG A 103 1.97 5.58 -5.42
CA ARG A 103 2.38 6.87 -5.96
C ARG A 103 2.41 7.92 -4.86
N TYR A 104 3.38 8.81 -4.92
CA TYR A 104 3.43 9.98 -4.05
C TYR A 104 2.15 10.83 -4.21
N GLN A 105 1.56 11.22 -3.08
CA GLN A 105 0.39 12.09 -3.02
C GLN A 105 0.67 13.34 -2.16
N PRO A 106 -0.03 14.47 -2.40
CA PRO A 106 0.03 15.62 -1.49
C PRO A 106 -0.31 15.22 -0.05
N GLY A 107 0.60 15.48 0.88
CA GLY A 107 0.49 15.06 2.28
C GLY A 107 1.36 13.86 2.66
N ASP A 108 1.94 13.16 1.68
CA ASP A 108 2.96 12.14 1.93
C ASP A 108 4.30 12.76 2.38
N ILE A 109 5.07 11.97 3.14
CA ILE A 109 6.38 12.36 3.64
C ILE A 109 7.39 12.41 2.49
N LYS A 110 7.85 13.61 2.12
CA LYS A 110 8.85 13.81 1.06
C LYS A 110 10.21 13.17 1.32
N THR A 111 10.55 12.91 2.59
CA THR A 111 11.84 12.28 2.96
C THR A 111 11.89 10.79 2.64
N GLY A 112 10.79 10.23 2.14
CA GLY A 112 10.64 8.86 1.67
C GLY A 112 10.11 7.89 2.70
N ILE A 113 9.69 6.73 2.19
CA ILE A 113 9.18 5.60 2.95
C ILE A 113 10.35 5.02 3.75
N VAL A 114 10.23 5.07 5.07
CA VAL A 114 11.27 4.65 6.00
C VAL A 114 11.21 3.15 6.24
N ILE A 115 12.32 2.45 5.98
CA ILE A 115 12.50 1.04 6.30
C ILE A 115 13.53 0.91 7.43
N SER A 116 13.06 0.60 8.63
CA SER A 116 13.85 0.54 9.88
C SER A 116 14.09 -0.87 10.41
N LYS A 117 13.64 -1.90 9.68
CA LYS A 117 13.81 -3.33 10.03
C LYS A 117 14.25 -4.15 8.81
N SER A 118 14.91 -5.27 9.05
CA SER A 118 15.22 -6.26 8.01
C SER A 118 13.90 -6.84 7.48
N ILE A 119 13.73 -6.78 6.16
CA ILE A 119 12.50 -7.16 5.47
C ILE A 119 12.78 -7.38 3.98
N ILE A 120 11.93 -8.17 3.33
CA ILE A 120 11.87 -8.32 1.88
C ILE A 120 10.63 -7.58 1.39
N ILE A 121 10.79 -6.63 0.49
CA ILE A 121 9.70 -6.04 -0.29
C ILE A 121 9.74 -6.70 -1.66
N ASN A 122 8.78 -7.58 -1.92
CA ASN A 122 8.53 -8.17 -3.21
C ASN A 122 7.48 -7.33 -3.94
N GLY A 123 7.89 -6.70 -5.03
CA GLY A 123 7.08 -5.76 -5.76
C GLY A 123 6.05 -6.40 -6.66
N ASN A 124 6.18 -7.69 -7.00
CA ASN A 124 5.34 -8.35 -8.01
C ASN A 124 5.21 -7.55 -9.33
N ASN A 125 6.28 -6.87 -9.73
CA ASN A 125 6.38 -5.93 -10.85
C ASN A 125 5.49 -4.68 -10.76
N PHE A 126 4.91 -4.38 -9.58
CA PHE A 126 4.22 -3.11 -9.36
C PHE A 126 5.20 -1.94 -9.25
N THR A 127 4.66 -0.76 -9.54
CA THR A 127 5.40 0.50 -9.60
C THR A 127 5.25 1.29 -8.32
N ILE A 128 6.35 1.90 -7.88
CA ILE A 128 6.39 2.92 -6.85
C ILE A 128 6.90 4.21 -7.48
N ASP A 129 6.02 5.20 -7.62
CA ASP A 129 6.27 6.44 -8.34
C ASP A 129 6.42 7.64 -7.38
N GLY A 130 7.61 8.24 -7.36
CA GLY A 130 7.93 9.43 -6.56
C GLY A 130 7.41 10.75 -7.14
N MET A 131 6.83 10.73 -8.34
CA MET A 131 6.25 11.88 -9.04
C MET A 131 7.19 13.07 -9.23
N ASN A 132 8.50 12.83 -9.23
CA ASN A 132 9.55 13.85 -9.21
C ASN A 132 9.43 14.83 -8.04
N GLN A 133 8.80 14.41 -6.94
CA GLN A 133 8.45 15.28 -5.80
C GLN A 133 8.95 14.75 -4.45
N ALA A 134 9.21 13.45 -4.33
CA ALA A 134 9.63 12.83 -3.08
C ALA A 134 10.71 11.79 -3.26
N LYS A 135 11.48 11.59 -2.20
CA LYS A 135 12.34 10.41 -2.11
C LYS A 135 11.44 9.20 -1.97
N ILE A 136 11.78 8.07 -2.59
CA ILE A 136 10.91 6.89 -2.53
C ILE A 136 11.24 6.07 -1.29
N PHE A 137 12.48 5.57 -1.17
CA PHE A 137 12.90 4.79 -0.01
C PHE A 137 14.02 5.45 0.79
N LYS A 138 13.86 5.43 2.12
CA LYS A 138 14.90 5.75 3.11
C LYS A 138 15.16 4.53 3.99
N ILE A 139 16.24 3.81 3.69
CA ILE A 139 16.54 2.52 4.33
C ILE A 139 17.61 2.73 5.39
N ASN A 140 17.24 2.52 6.64
CA ASN A 140 18.11 2.66 7.81
C ASN A 140 18.45 1.31 8.48
N SER A 141 18.04 0.19 7.87
CA SER A 141 18.20 -1.16 8.45
C SER A 141 19.08 -2.05 7.59
N ASN A 142 19.71 -3.03 8.24
CA ASN A 142 20.51 -4.05 7.56
C ASN A 142 19.61 -5.15 6.98
N GLY A 143 20.09 -5.87 5.96
CA GLY A 143 19.40 -7.05 5.44
C GLY A 143 18.02 -6.73 4.88
N VAL A 144 17.88 -5.61 4.17
CA VAL A 144 16.66 -5.27 3.42
C VAL A 144 16.85 -5.77 1.99
N THR A 145 15.83 -6.43 1.44
CA THR A 145 15.78 -6.82 0.03
C THR A 145 14.63 -6.09 -0.63
N LEU A 146 14.94 -5.38 -1.71
CA LEU A 146 13.97 -4.82 -2.63
C LEU A 146 14.02 -5.67 -3.90
N LYS A 147 12.92 -6.31 -4.30
CA LYS A 147 12.94 -7.14 -5.50
C LYS A 147 11.66 -7.08 -6.32
N ASP A 148 11.81 -7.27 -7.62
CA ASP A 148 10.70 -7.37 -8.57
C ASP A 148 9.77 -6.13 -8.48
N LEU A 149 10.32 -4.91 -8.47
CA LEU A 149 9.57 -3.65 -8.36
C LEU A 149 10.11 -2.57 -9.30
N ASN A 150 9.23 -1.74 -9.87
CA ASN A 150 9.65 -0.57 -10.64
C ASN A 150 9.72 0.65 -9.72
N ILE A 151 10.91 1.25 -9.55
CA ILE A 151 11.09 2.47 -8.75
C ILE A 151 11.36 3.66 -9.67
N VAL A 152 10.41 4.58 -9.82
CA VAL A 152 10.46 5.63 -10.85
C VAL A 152 10.23 7.03 -10.29
N ASN A 153 10.80 8.04 -10.97
CA ASN A 153 10.59 9.46 -10.68
C ASN A 153 10.88 9.86 -9.21
N GLY A 154 11.87 9.23 -8.57
CA GLY A 154 12.31 9.63 -7.23
C GLY A 154 13.04 10.97 -7.26
N TYR A 155 12.76 11.84 -6.28
CA TYR A 155 13.37 13.17 -6.17
C TYR A 155 13.97 13.41 -4.78
N SER A 156 15.06 14.16 -4.69
CA SER A 156 15.66 14.58 -3.42
C SER A 156 15.94 16.07 -3.53
N GLU A 157 15.39 16.87 -2.61
CA GLU A 157 15.67 18.32 -2.53
C GLU A 157 17.16 18.60 -2.24
N ASN A 158 17.86 17.63 -1.64
CA ASN A 158 19.30 17.68 -1.39
C ASN A 158 20.02 16.65 -2.27
N ASP A 159 21.05 17.10 -3.00
CA ASP A 159 21.86 16.34 -3.96
C ASP A 159 22.82 15.34 -3.31
N ALA A 160 23.02 15.41 -1.99
CA ALA A 160 23.85 14.47 -1.24
C ALA A 160 23.29 13.03 -1.20
N TYR A 161 22.02 12.81 -1.59
CA TYR A 161 21.36 11.52 -1.50
C TYR A 161 20.49 11.20 -2.71
N GLY A 162 20.41 9.92 -3.09
CA GLY A 162 19.57 9.45 -4.19
C GLY A 162 18.08 9.72 -3.99
N GLY A 163 17.39 10.14 -5.06
CA GLY A 163 15.94 10.38 -5.07
C GLY A 163 15.12 9.09 -5.01
N ALA A 164 15.52 8.04 -5.73
CA ALA A 164 14.84 6.75 -5.67
C ALA A 164 15.10 6.07 -4.31
N VAL A 165 16.35 5.74 -4.02
CA VAL A 165 16.72 5.00 -2.81
C VAL A 165 17.88 5.70 -2.12
N THR A 166 17.74 5.94 -0.82
CA THR A 166 18.85 6.26 0.08
C THR A 166 19.03 5.12 1.06
N TRP A 167 20.23 4.55 1.10
CA TRP A 167 20.51 3.34 1.85
C TRP A 167 21.67 3.57 2.83
N ALA A 168 21.38 3.49 4.12
CA ALA A 168 22.38 3.62 5.20
C ALA A 168 22.68 2.29 5.91
N GLY A 169 21.84 1.27 5.74
CA GLY A 169 22.07 -0.08 6.26
C GLY A 169 23.06 -0.91 5.44
N HIS A 170 23.43 -2.07 5.96
CA HIS A 170 24.39 -3.00 5.36
C HIS A 170 23.68 -4.23 4.79
N ASN A 171 24.36 -4.96 3.90
CA ASN A 171 23.89 -6.22 3.32
C ASN A 171 22.51 -6.08 2.64
N GLY A 172 22.31 -4.95 1.96
CA GLY A 172 21.13 -4.71 1.15
C GLY A 172 21.18 -5.40 -0.20
N ILE A 173 20.03 -5.81 -0.70
CA ILE A 173 19.89 -6.40 -2.04
C ILE A 173 18.82 -5.62 -2.81
N ILE A 174 19.16 -5.24 -4.05
CA ILE A 174 18.20 -4.81 -5.07
C ILE A 174 18.30 -5.83 -6.20
N GLU A 175 17.19 -6.48 -6.53
CA GLU A 175 17.13 -7.57 -7.51
C GLU A 175 15.95 -7.33 -8.46
N ASN A 176 16.15 -7.47 -9.77
CA ASN A 176 15.09 -7.31 -10.78
C ASN A 176 14.23 -6.05 -10.58
N SER A 177 14.87 -4.88 -10.37
CA SER A 177 14.21 -3.61 -10.04
C SER A 177 14.82 -2.43 -10.77
#